data_AF-A0A1G4IQ56-F1
#
_entry.id   AF-A0A1G4IQ56-F1
#
_cell.length_a   1.000
_cell.length_b   1.000
_cell.length_c   1.000
_cell.angle_alpha   90.00
_cell.angle_beta   90.00
_cell.angle_gamma   90.00
#
_symmetry.space_group_name_H-M   'P 1'
#
loop_
_entity.id
_entity.type
_entity.pdbx_description
1 polymer ?
#
loop_
_entity_poly.entity_id
_entity_poly.type
_entity_poly.pdbx_seq_one_letter_code
_entity_poly.pdbx_strand_id
1 'polypeptide(L)'
;MLGEVMGLFRAQSQESVIKQYTHDLTSITSKIHQLDQSLKKKDSSKAKWLRRWYLQGTSFLVLLNAALYVRLADKHLIFASIIVSVLMLVAMKWGTEKWYAFFTQRTLRRMDQLRADHQEKLEALKRKTHFYSTNSLIQRFSSGEHQAEDAVTLMDEEMKTKYEELNKLRDELSTFQKQGNSPESQVQRDKWFDKVLDVISGGDVNTEPQMKPVVCNKCQKHTGSYTVPGLPLQYVCPLCNWRFNSDEDTRPETREKMGEENPAVLPASPKDKVRITTEES
;
A
#
# COMPACT_ATOMS: atom_id res chain seq x y z
N MET A 1 37.07 49.37 -9.52
CA MET A 1 35.73 49.84 -9.98
C MET A 1 35.10 48.96 -11.06
N LEU A 2 35.85 48.31 -11.96
CA LEU A 2 35.25 47.40 -12.98
C LEU A 2 34.68 46.08 -12.39
N GLY A 3 35.24 45.55 -11.30
CA GLY A 3 34.79 44.28 -10.70
C GLY A 3 33.42 44.35 -10.00
N GLU A 4 33.09 45.47 -9.34
CA GLU A 4 31.80 45.64 -8.66
C GLU A 4 30.65 45.77 -9.67
N VAL A 5 30.88 46.49 -10.76
CA VAL A 5 29.89 46.65 -11.83
C VAL A 5 29.60 45.30 -12.49
N MET A 6 30.62 44.47 -12.75
CA MET A 6 30.46 43.12 -13.29
C MET A 6 29.67 42.19 -12.37
N GLY A 7 29.84 42.32 -11.05
CA GLY A 7 29.11 41.54 -10.04
C GLY A 7 27.60 41.86 -10.02
N LEU A 8 27.23 43.14 -10.09
CA LEU A 8 25.84 43.58 -10.18
C LEU A 8 25.15 43.09 -11.46
N PHE A 9 25.81 43.20 -12.61
CA PHE A 9 25.29 42.65 -13.86
C PHE A 9 25.08 41.13 -13.81
N ARG A 10 26.01 40.40 -13.17
CA ARG A 10 25.89 38.95 -12.98
C ARG A 10 24.72 38.58 -12.06
N ALA A 11 24.54 39.28 -10.95
CA ALA A 11 23.43 39.04 -10.02
C ALA A 11 22.06 39.31 -10.68
N GLN A 12 21.92 40.45 -11.38
CA GLN A 12 20.69 40.80 -12.09
C GLN A 12 20.38 39.79 -13.22
N SER A 13 21.41 39.28 -13.91
CA SER A 13 21.23 38.22 -14.91
C SER A 13 20.71 36.93 -14.29
N GLN A 14 21.21 36.52 -13.12
CA GLN A 14 20.82 35.28 -12.46
C GLN A 14 19.37 35.33 -11.94
N GLU A 15 18.94 36.47 -11.38
CA GLU A 15 17.56 36.68 -10.95
C GLU A 15 16.58 36.60 -12.13
N SER A 16 16.93 37.21 -13.27
CA SER A 16 16.11 37.15 -14.48
C SER A 16 15.96 35.72 -15.01
N VAL A 17 17.04 34.93 -14.97
CA VAL A 17 17.02 33.50 -15.35
C VAL A 17 16.11 32.72 -14.42
N ILE A 18 16.22 32.90 -13.11
CA ILE A 18 15.36 32.22 -12.14
C ILE A 18 13.88 32.57 -12.41
N LYS A 19 13.55 33.86 -12.60
CA LYS A 19 12.19 34.29 -12.94
C LYS A 19 11.67 33.59 -14.20
N GLN A 20 12.46 33.49 -15.26
CA GLN A 20 12.07 32.80 -16.48
C GLN A 20 11.76 31.32 -16.24
N TYR A 21 12.62 30.60 -15.51
CA TYR A 21 12.38 29.18 -15.19
C TYR A 21 11.16 28.99 -14.28
N THR A 22 10.93 29.87 -13.30
CA THR A 22 9.73 29.80 -12.45
C THR A 22 8.45 30.00 -13.26
N HIS A 23 8.46 30.92 -14.24
CA HIS A 23 7.35 31.12 -15.15
C HIS A 23 7.13 29.89 -16.06
N ASP A 24 8.20 29.32 -16.62
CA ASP A 24 8.12 28.09 -17.42
C ASP A 24 7.53 26.92 -16.61
N LEU A 25 8.00 26.70 -15.37
CA LEU A 25 7.53 25.63 -14.50
C LEU A 25 6.05 25.79 -14.11
N THR A 26 5.62 27.02 -13.78
CA THR A 26 4.21 27.32 -13.50
C THR A 26 3.33 27.17 -14.74
N SER A 27 3.83 27.53 -15.93
CA SER A 27 3.15 27.29 -17.20
C SER A 27 2.98 25.79 -17.49
N ILE A 28 4.02 24.98 -17.27
CA ILE A 28 3.94 23.52 -17.47
C ILE A 28 2.98 22.90 -16.45
N THR A 29 3.08 23.28 -15.18
CA THR A 29 2.21 22.77 -14.09
C THR A 29 0.73 23.10 -14.36
N SER A 30 0.43 24.32 -14.80
CA SER A 30 -0.95 24.71 -15.13
C SER A 30 -1.49 23.95 -16.35
N LYS A 31 -0.68 23.73 -17.39
CA LYS A 31 -1.04 22.86 -18.53
C LYS A 31 -1.30 21.43 -18.08
N ILE A 32 -0.50 20.91 -17.14
CA ILE A 32 -0.69 19.58 -16.58
C ILE A 32 -2.05 19.51 -15.87
N HIS A 33 -2.35 20.50 -15.01
CA HIS A 33 -3.61 20.56 -14.29
C HIS A 33 -4.82 20.68 -15.22
N GLN A 34 -4.72 21.49 -16.28
CA GLN A 34 -5.79 21.64 -17.28
C GLN A 34 -6.07 20.32 -18.01
N LEU A 35 -5.02 19.58 -18.39
CA LEU A 35 -5.16 18.28 -19.03
C LEU A 35 -5.80 17.26 -18.09
N ASP A 36 -5.36 17.20 -16.83
CA ASP A 36 -5.94 16.32 -15.81
C ASP A 36 -7.43 16.62 -15.56
N GLN A 37 -7.78 17.90 -15.43
CA GLN A 37 -9.17 18.32 -15.29
C GLN A 37 -10.02 17.94 -16.53
N SER A 38 -9.44 18.02 -17.73
CA SER A 38 -10.11 17.62 -18.96
C SER A 38 -10.35 16.10 -19.02
N LEU A 39 -9.40 15.29 -18.52
CA LEU A 39 -9.54 13.84 -18.40
C LEU A 39 -10.64 13.48 -17.40
N LYS A 40 -10.61 14.09 -16.21
CA LYS A 40 -11.62 13.87 -15.15
C LYS A 40 -13.04 14.24 -15.60
N LYS A 41 -13.20 15.35 -16.33
CA LYS A 41 -14.49 15.74 -16.94
C LYS A 41 -14.97 14.70 -17.96
N LYS A 42 -14.06 14.13 -18.76
CA LYS A 42 -14.40 13.08 -19.74
C LYS A 42 -14.76 11.75 -19.06
N ASP A 43 -14.07 11.35 -18.00
CA ASP A 43 -14.37 10.10 -17.27
C ASP A 43 -15.73 10.13 -16.59
N SER A 44 -16.05 11.24 -15.91
CA SER A 44 -17.38 11.41 -15.30
C SER A 44 -18.50 11.53 -16.35
N SER A 45 -18.21 12.13 -17.50
CA SER A 45 -19.14 12.21 -18.62
C SER A 45 -19.32 10.85 -19.31
N LYS A 46 -18.28 10.01 -19.38
CA LYS A 46 -18.33 8.65 -19.96
C LYS A 46 -19.34 7.78 -19.22
N ALA A 47 -19.32 7.76 -17.89
CA ALA A 47 -20.26 6.94 -17.12
C ALA A 47 -21.73 7.34 -17.38
N LYS A 48 -22.00 8.65 -17.45
CA LYS A 48 -23.34 9.18 -17.74
C LYS A 48 -23.75 8.91 -19.18
N TRP A 49 -22.83 9.10 -20.13
CA TRP A 49 -23.09 8.92 -21.55
C TRP A 49 -23.28 7.45 -21.90
N LEU A 50 -22.45 6.54 -21.38
CA LEU A 50 -22.63 5.10 -21.53
C LEU A 50 -23.99 4.66 -20.98
N ARG A 51 -24.34 5.06 -19.75
CA ARG A 51 -25.64 4.72 -19.16
C ARG A 51 -26.80 5.21 -20.04
N ARG A 52 -26.75 6.45 -20.49
CA ARG A 52 -27.79 7.03 -21.34
C ARG A 52 -27.84 6.37 -22.72
N TRP A 53 -26.69 6.02 -23.29
CA TRP A 53 -26.60 5.39 -24.61
C TRP A 53 -27.03 3.93 -24.60
N TYR A 54 -26.69 3.16 -23.55
CA TYR A 54 -27.20 1.80 -23.39
C TYR A 54 -28.71 1.78 -23.21
N LEU A 55 -29.28 2.68 -22.41
CA LEU A 55 -30.73 2.78 -22.22
C LEU A 55 -31.45 3.15 -23.52
N GLN A 56 -30.93 4.12 -24.27
CA GLN A 56 -31.52 4.53 -25.55
C GLN A 56 -31.30 3.48 -26.64
N GLY A 57 -30.16 2.79 -26.63
CA GLY A 57 -29.81 1.73 -27.58
C GLY A 57 -30.69 0.50 -27.42
N THR A 58 -30.94 0.04 -26.19
CA THR A 58 -31.86 -1.10 -25.96
C THR A 58 -33.31 -0.73 -26.31
N SER A 59 -33.75 0.48 -25.97
CA SER A 59 -35.10 0.96 -26.32
C SER A 59 -35.33 1.04 -27.83
N PHE A 60 -34.38 1.62 -28.57
CA PHE A 60 -34.43 1.68 -30.03
C PHE A 60 -34.39 0.29 -30.67
N LEU A 61 -33.57 -0.62 -30.13
CA LEU A 61 -33.43 -1.98 -30.64
C LEU A 61 -34.72 -2.81 -30.46
N VAL A 62 -35.42 -2.66 -29.33
CA VAL A 62 -36.72 -3.31 -29.11
C VAL A 62 -37.77 -2.77 -30.09
N LEU A 63 -37.83 -1.45 -30.28
CA LEU A 63 -38.75 -0.82 -31.24
C LEU A 63 -38.48 -1.23 -32.69
N LEU A 64 -37.19 -1.29 -33.08
CA LEU A 64 -36.79 -1.71 -34.42
C LEU A 64 -37.13 -3.18 -34.69
N ASN A 65 -36.91 -4.07 -33.72
CA ASN A 65 -37.31 -5.47 -33.83
C ASN A 65 -38.85 -5.63 -33.88
N ALA A 66 -39.59 -4.85 -33.08
CA ALA A 66 -41.06 -4.86 -33.12
C ALA A 66 -41.62 -4.38 -34.47
N ALA A 67 -41.02 -3.34 -35.07
CA ALA A 67 -41.41 -2.85 -36.40
C ALA A 67 -41.08 -3.87 -37.51
N LEU A 68 -39.92 -4.54 -37.42
CA LEU A 68 -39.53 -5.58 -38.37
C LEU A 68 -40.44 -6.81 -38.26
N TYR A 69 -40.90 -7.17 -37.05
CA TYR A 69 -41.85 -8.26 -36.83
C TYR A 69 -43.18 -8.06 -37.57
N VAL A 70 -43.67 -6.82 -37.67
CA VAL A 70 -44.92 -6.50 -38.40
C VAL A 70 -44.70 -6.46 -39.91
N ARG A 71 -43.48 -6.15 -40.37
CA ARG A 71 -43.13 -5.98 -41.79
C ARG A 71 -42.73 -7.29 -42.48
N LEU A 72 -42.10 -8.22 -41.75
CA LEU A 72 -41.52 -9.44 -42.29
C LEU A 72 -42.33 -10.66 -41.80
N ALA A 73 -42.94 -11.41 -42.70
CA ALA A 73 -43.71 -12.62 -42.38
C ALA A 73 -42.83 -13.87 -42.17
N ASP A 74 -41.61 -13.87 -42.73
CA ASP A 74 -40.70 -15.01 -42.68
C ASP A 74 -39.96 -15.10 -41.34
N LYS A 75 -40.20 -16.20 -40.62
CA LYS A 75 -39.62 -16.47 -39.30
C LYS A 75 -38.09 -16.45 -39.29
N HIS A 76 -37.45 -16.94 -40.35
CA HIS A 76 -35.98 -16.99 -40.45
C HIS A 76 -35.35 -15.59 -40.55
N LEU A 77 -36.00 -14.65 -41.25
CA LEU A 77 -35.50 -13.28 -41.37
C LEU A 77 -35.61 -12.52 -40.04
N ILE A 78 -36.64 -12.81 -39.24
CA ILE A 78 -36.81 -12.25 -37.89
C ILE A 78 -35.68 -12.71 -36.96
N PHE A 79 -35.35 -14.01 -36.95
CA PHE A 79 -34.24 -14.51 -36.12
C PHE A 79 -32.89 -13.93 -36.58
N ALA A 80 -32.66 -13.81 -37.89
CA ALA A 80 -31.44 -13.21 -38.43
C ALA A 80 -31.29 -11.73 -38.00
N SER A 81 -32.37 -10.92 -38.03
CA SER A 81 -32.30 -9.52 -37.61
C SER A 81 -32.00 -9.36 -36.12
N ILE A 82 -32.56 -10.23 -35.27
CA ILE A 82 -32.27 -10.24 -33.83
C ILE A 82 -30.78 -10.51 -33.60
N ILE A 83 -30.22 -11.55 -34.25
CA ILE A 83 -28.80 -11.91 -34.13
C ILE A 83 -27.89 -10.77 -34.61
N VAL A 84 -28.19 -10.17 -35.77
CA VAL A 84 -27.42 -9.04 -36.30
C VAL A 84 -27.46 -7.85 -35.34
N SER A 85 -28.62 -7.56 -34.74
CA SER A 85 -28.78 -6.46 -33.80
C SER A 85 -27.96 -6.67 -32.50
N VAL A 86 -27.90 -7.90 -31.99
CA VAL A 86 -27.08 -8.26 -30.82
C VAL A 86 -25.59 -8.15 -31.15
N LEU A 87 -25.16 -8.66 -32.31
CA LEU A 87 -23.78 -8.54 -32.79
C LEU A 87 -23.37 -7.07 -32.95
N MET A 88 -24.27 -6.23 -33.50
CA MET A 88 -24.05 -4.79 -33.64
C MET A 88 -23.81 -4.11 -32.29
N LEU A 89 -24.59 -4.45 -31.25
CA LEU A 89 -24.40 -3.92 -29.89
C LEU A 89 -23.04 -4.30 -29.29
N VAL A 90 -22.62 -5.56 -29.48
CA VAL A 90 -21.32 -6.05 -28.99
C VAL A 90 -20.17 -5.35 -29.72
N ALA A 91 -20.24 -5.25 -31.04
CA ALA A 91 -19.24 -4.56 -31.86
C ALA A 91 -19.15 -3.07 -31.48
N MET A 92 -20.29 -2.43 -31.24
CA MET A 92 -20.36 -1.03 -30.82
C MET A 92 -19.77 -0.82 -29.43
N LYS A 93 -20.07 -1.68 -28.45
CA LYS A 93 -19.43 -1.65 -27.12
C LYS A 93 -17.91 -1.77 -27.27
N TRP A 94 -17.43 -2.76 -28.00
CA TRP A 94 -16.00 -2.97 -28.21
C TRP A 94 -15.33 -1.79 -28.92
N GLY A 95 -15.98 -1.25 -29.97
CA GLY A 95 -15.52 -0.08 -30.70
C GLY A 95 -15.39 1.16 -29.81
N THR A 96 -16.37 1.40 -28.93
CA THR A 96 -16.31 2.52 -28.00
C THR A 96 -15.17 2.37 -27.01
N GLU A 97 -15.02 1.21 -26.37
CA GLU A 97 -13.93 0.96 -25.42
C GLU A 97 -12.56 1.12 -26.06
N LYS A 98 -12.36 0.56 -27.26
CA LYS A 98 -11.11 0.64 -27.99
C LYS A 98 -10.79 2.07 -28.44
N TRP A 99 -11.78 2.80 -28.95
CA TRP A 99 -11.61 4.18 -29.38
C TRP A 99 -11.27 5.10 -28.20
N TYR A 100 -11.99 4.99 -27.08
CA TYR A 100 -11.68 5.76 -25.88
C TYR A 100 -10.30 5.41 -25.34
N ALA A 101 -9.93 4.13 -25.25
CA ALA A 101 -8.60 3.72 -24.81
C ALA A 101 -7.49 4.32 -25.69
N PHE A 102 -7.67 4.30 -27.01
CA PHE A 102 -6.72 4.88 -27.95
C PHE A 102 -6.55 6.40 -27.77
N PHE A 103 -7.66 7.12 -27.59
CA PHE A 103 -7.63 8.57 -27.40
C PHE A 103 -7.05 8.96 -26.04
N THR A 104 -7.43 8.26 -24.97
CA THR A 104 -6.88 8.47 -23.62
C THR A 104 -5.40 8.20 -23.59
N GLN A 105 -4.93 7.13 -24.24
CA GLN A 105 -3.51 6.80 -24.30
C GLN A 105 -2.67 7.90 -24.98
N ARG A 106 -3.19 8.52 -26.05
CA ARG A 106 -2.53 9.70 -26.67
C ARG A 106 -2.42 10.88 -25.71
N THR A 107 -3.45 11.10 -24.91
CA THR A 107 -3.49 12.21 -23.93
C THR A 107 -2.55 11.94 -22.75
N LEU A 108 -2.51 10.71 -22.24
CA LEU A 108 -1.60 10.28 -21.17
C LEU A 108 -0.13 10.43 -21.58
N ARG A 109 0.23 10.00 -22.80
CA ARG A 109 1.60 10.18 -23.31
C ARG A 109 2.03 11.64 -23.35
N ARG A 110 1.12 12.54 -23.73
CA ARG A 110 1.39 13.98 -23.73
C ARG A 110 1.60 14.52 -22.31
N MET A 111 0.86 14.01 -21.33
CA MET A 111 1.06 14.35 -19.92
C MET A 111 2.44 13.92 -19.42
N ASP A 112 2.86 12.71 -19.77
CA ASP A 112 4.16 12.17 -19.38
C ASP A 112 5.31 12.96 -20.03
N GLN A 113 5.15 13.38 -21.29
CA GLN A 113 6.07 14.32 -21.94
C GLN A 113 6.16 15.64 -21.18
N LEU A 114 5.03 16.26 -20.80
CA LEU A 114 5.06 17.51 -20.03
C LEU A 114 5.73 17.34 -18.65
N ARG A 115 5.56 16.18 -18.00
CA ARG A 115 6.25 15.88 -16.73
C ARG A 115 7.75 15.68 -16.93
N ALA A 116 8.16 15.03 -18.02
CA ALA A 116 9.56 14.90 -18.39
C ALA A 116 10.19 16.28 -18.66
N ASP A 117 9.53 17.13 -19.45
CA ASP A 117 9.96 18.50 -19.71
C ASP A 117 10.08 19.31 -18.42
N HIS A 118 9.12 19.15 -17.50
CA HIS A 118 9.15 19.79 -16.18
C HIS A 118 10.40 19.36 -15.38
N GLN A 119 10.70 18.06 -15.34
CA GLN A 119 11.86 17.52 -14.64
C GLN A 119 13.17 18.00 -15.26
N GLU A 120 13.26 18.00 -16.60
CA GLU A 120 14.43 18.50 -17.32
C GLU A 120 14.68 19.99 -17.04
N LYS A 121 13.62 20.82 -17.06
CA LYS A 121 13.71 22.24 -16.74
C LYS A 121 14.14 22.47 -15.28
N LEU A 122 13.63 21.67 -14.35
CA LEU A 122 14.03 21.71 -12.94
C LEU A 122 15.51 21.35 -12.77
N GLU A 123 15.99 20.30 -13.43
CA GLU A 123 17.41 19.91 -13.41
C GLU A 123 18.31 20.97 -14.05
N ALA A 124 17.89 21.55 -15.17
CA ALA A 124 18.60 22.64 -15.83
C ALA A 124 18.74 23.86 -14.90
N LEU A 125 17.68 24.19 -14.16
CA LEU A 125 17.72 25.24 -13.14
C LEU A 125 18.71 24.89 -12.01
N LYS A 126 18.63 23.68 -11.44
CA LYS A 126 19.55 23.21 -10.37
C LYS A 126 21.02 23.24 -10.79
N ARG A 127 21.32 22.87 -12.04
CA ARG A 127 22.69 22.94 -12.59
C ARG A 127 23.17 24.39 -12.69
N LYS A 128 22.35 25.29 -13.24
CA LYS A 128 22.70 26.72 -13.40
C LYS A 128 22.84 27.45 -12.06
N THR A 129 22.08 27.06 -11.04
CA THR A 129 22.14 27.67 -9.70
C THR A 129 23.19 27.02 -8.80
N HIS A 130 24.02 26.11 -9.32
CA HIS A 130 25.00 25.37 -8.52
C HIS A 130 24.38 24.69 -7.29
N PHE A 131 23.13 24.25 -7.43
CA PHE A 131 22.38 23.65 -6.32
C PHE A 131 23.06 22.38 -5.81
N TYR A 132 23.48 21.49 -6.70
CA TYR A 132 24.11 20.22 -6.31
C TYR A 132 25.45 20.44 -5.60
N SER A 133 26.29 21.34 -6.08
CA SER A 133 27.57 21.62 -5.43
C SER A 133 27.37 22.22 -4.05
N THR A 134 26.49 23.21 -3.93
CA THR A 134 26.23 23.87 -2.64
C THR A 134 25.51 22.92 -1.67
N ASN A 135 24.55 22.13 -2.15
CA ASN A 135 23.85 21.15 -1.33
C ASN A 135 24.79 20.05 -0.84
N SER A 136 25.64 19.48 -1.72
CA SER A 136 26.65 18.49 -1.30
C SER A 136 27.64 19.06 -0.27
N LEU A 137 28.01 20.33 -0.41
CA LEU A 137 28.89 21.02 0.53
C LEU A 137 28.19 21.20 1.89
N ILE A 138 26.97 21.73 1.89
CA ILE A 138 26.15 21.89 3.10
C ILE A 138 25.94 20.53 3.76
N GLN A 139 25.62 19.49 3.01
CA GLN A 139 25.38 18.15 3.55
C GLN A 139 26.65 17.57 4.18
N ARG A 140 27.80 17.69 3.52
CA ARG A 140 29.09 17.27 4.07
C ARG A 140 29.44 17.99 5.39
N PHE A 141 29.19 19.30 5.47
CA PHE A 141 29.50 20.08 6.68
C PHE A 141 28.41 20.06 7.75
N SER A 142 27.15 19.83 7.38
CA SER A 142 26.02 19.74 8.31
C SER A 142 25.91 18.37 8.95
N SER A 143 26.30 17.31 8.24
CA SER A 143 26.27 15.94 8.74
C SER A 143 27.63 15.49 9.28
N GLY A 144 28.73 16.20 8.99
CA GLY A 144 30.07 15.75 9.33
C GLY A 144 30.56 14.66 8.34
N GLU A 145 31.86 14.64 8.08
CA GLU A 145 32.50 13.87 6.99
C GLU A 145 32.13 12.37 6.97
N HIS A 146 31.92 11.75 8.14
CA HIS A 146 31.57 10.33 8.25
C HIS A 146 30.06 10.06 8.28
N GLN A 147 29.25 10.97 8.81
CA GLN A 147 27.83 10.70 9.03
C GLN A 147 26.98 10.81 7.75
N ALA A 148 27.44 11.55 6.73
CA ALA A 148 26.76 11.63 5.44
C ALA A 148 26.91 10.34 4.61
N GLU A 149 28.13 9.76 4.59
CA GLU A 149 28.37 8.48 3.91
C GLU A 149 27.69 7.34 4.66
N ASP A 150 27.74 7.35 6.00
CA ASP A 150 27.03 6.38 6.83
C ASP A 150 25.51 6.52 6.67
N ALA A 151 24.94 7.73 6.63
CA ALA A 151 23.50 7.92 6.44
C ALA A 151 23.02 7.53 5.04
N VAL A 152 23.81 7.79 3.99
CA VAL A 152 23.49 7.34 2.63
C VAL A 152 23.56 5.83 2.53
N THR A 153 24.57 5.20 3.15
CA THR A 153 24.71 3.74 3.17
C THR A 153 23.58 3.09 3.95
N LEU A 154 23.22 3.64 5.12
CA LEU A 154 22.10 3.18 5.92
C LEU A 154 20.76 3.35 5.18
N MET A 155 20.54 4.47 4.48
CA MET A 155 19.33 4.64 3.67
C MET A 155 19.27 3.69 2.48
N ASP A 156 20.40 3.40 1.83
CA ASP A 156 20.45 2.42 0.73
C ASP A 156 20.18 1.00 1.24
N GLU A 157 20.67 0.68 2.44
CA GLU A 157 20.43 -0.60 3.11
C GLU A 157 18.97 -0.77 3.58
N GLU A 158 18.40 0.26 4.21
CA GLU A 158 16.96 0.31 4.55
C GLU A 158 16.08 0.23 3.31
N MET A 159 16.45 0.93 2.25
CA MET A 159 15.68 0.92 1.01
C MET A 159 15.75 -0.46 0.36
N LYS A 160 16.92 -1.08 0.28
CA LYS A 160 17.09 -2.44 -0.23
C LYS A 160 16.26 -3.47 0.54
N THR A 161 16.27 -3.42 1.87
CA THR A 161 15.45 -4.33 2.70
C THR A 161 13.95 -4.13 2.42
N LYS A 162 13.46 -2.89 2.27
CA LYS A 162 12.07 -2.63 1.86
C LYS A 162 11.73 -3.17 0.47
N TYR A 163 12.64 -3.09 -0.49
CA TYR A 163 12.43 -3.69 -1.81
C TYR A 163 12.37 -5.22 -1.75
N GLU A 164 13.21 -5.85 -0.91
CA GLU A 164 13.17 -7.31 -0.69
C GLU A 164 11.86 -7.75 -0.01
N GLU A 165 11.37 -7.01 1.00
CA GLU A 165 10.08 -7.26 1.64
C GLU A 165 8.92 -7.19 0.64
N LEU A 166 8.89 -6.15 -0.21
CA LEU A 166 7.85 -5.98 -1.23
C LEU A 166 7.87 -7.10 -2.27
N ASN A 167 9.06 -7.55 -2.68
CA ASN A 167 9.19 -8.69 -3.60
C ASN A 167 8.69 -9.98 -2.97
N LYS A 168 8.97 -10.22 -1.69
CA LYS A 168 8.45 -11.38 -0.97
C LYS A 168 6.91 -11.38 -0.90
N LEU A 169 6.31 -10.22 -0.60
CA LEU A 169 4.84 -10.07 -0.58
C LEU A 169 4.22 -10.31 -1.96
N ARG A 170 4.89 -9.88 -3.03
CA ARG A 170 4.49 -10.14 -4.42
C ARG A 170 4.52 -11.63 -4.76
N ASP A 171 5.54 -12.35 -4.32
CA ASP A 171 5.66 -13.79 -4.55
C ASP A 171 4.59 -14.57 -3.77
N GLU A 172 4.32 -14.18 -2.52
CA GLU A 172 3.23 -14.72 -1.69
C GLU A 172 1.86 -14.53 -2.38
N LEU A 173 1.59 -13.35 -2.96
CA LEU A 173 0.36 -13.10 -3.73
C LEU A 173 0.23 -14.01 -4.95
N SER A 174 1.32 -14.21 -5.70
CA SER A 174 1.33 -15.09 -6.87
C SER A 174 1.01 -16.55 -6.52
N THR A 175 1.39 -16.95 -5.30
CA THR A 175 1.15 -18.29 -4.76
C THR A 175 -0.33 -18.46 -4.39
N PHE A 176 -0.93 -17.46 -3.75
CA PHE A 176 -2.38 -17.45 -3.47
C PHE A 176 -3.24 -17.39 -4.73
N GLN A 177 -2.75 -16.77 -5.80
CA GLN A 177 -3.48 -16.73 -7.07
C GLN A 177 -3.53 -18.11 -7.76
N LYS A 178 -2.54 -18.99 -7.49
CA LYS A 178 -2.47 -20.35 -8.04
C LYS A 178 -3.21 -21.39 -7.18
N GLN A 179 -3.26 -21.19 -5.87
CA GLN A 179 -4.07 -22.02 -4.97
C GLN A 179 -5.53 -21.56 -5.02
N GLY A 180 -6.41 -22.36 -5.62
CA GLY A 180 -7.85 -22.10 -5.66
C GLY A 180 -8.48 -21.98 -4.27
N ASN A 181 -9.72 -21.47 -4.21
CA ASN A 181 -10.45 -21.17 -2.97
C ASN A 181 -10.67 -22.41 -2.07
N SER A 182 -9.73 -22.67 -1.16
CA SER A 182 -9.89 -23.53 0.01
C SER A 182 -10.17 -22.67 1.26
N PRO A 183 -10.99 -23.11 2.23
CA PRO A 183 -11.25 -22.34 3.45
C PRO A 183 -9.98 -22.01 4.25
N GLU A 184 -8.96 -22.89 4.22
CA GLU A 184 -7.66 -22.67 4.86
C GLU A 184 -6.84 -21.59 4.13
N SER A 185 -6.97 -21.51 2.81
CA SER A 185 -6.33 -20.46 1.99
C SER A 185 -6.91 -19.07 2.24
N GLN A 186 -8.15 -18.98 2.75
CA GLN A 186 -8.81 -17.70 3.02
C GLN A 186 -8.23 -17.04 4.28
N VAL A 187 -8.05 -17.80 5.36
CA VAL A 187 -7.41 -17.32 6.60
C VAL A 187 -5.96 -16.90 6.33
N GLN A 188 -5.24 -17.63 5.47
CA GLN A 188 -3.86 -17.29 5.10
C GLN A 188 -3.79 -15.99 4.27
N ARG A 189 -4.77 -15.74 3.40
CA ARG A 189 -4.88 -14.49 2.64
C ARG A 189 -5.17 -13.30 3.54
N ASP A 190 -6.07 -13.43 4.51
CA ASP A 190 -6.43 -12.33 5.42
C ASP A 190 -5.21 -11.90 6.25
N LYS A 191 -4.44 -12.86 6.79
CA LYS A 191 -3.16 -12.58 7.48
C LYS A 191 -2.12 -11.92 6.57
N TRP A 192 -2.07 -12.31 5.31
CA TRP A 192 -1.20 -11.68 4.32
C TRP A 192 -1.64 -10.25 4.01
N PHE A 193 -2.94 -9.99 3.87
CA PHE A 193 -3.48 -8.65 3.65
C PHE A 193 -3.13 -7.71 4.82
N ASP A 194 -3.28 -8.18 6.06
CA ASP A 194 -2.90 -7.40 7.25
C ASP A 194 -1.41 -7.05 7.25
N LYS A 195 -0.54 -8.00 6.87
CA LYS A 195 0.91 -7.76 6.74
C LYS A 195 1.25 -6.73 5.66
N VAL A 196 0.56 -6.78 4.51
CA VAL A 196 0.73 -5.78 3.44
C VAL A 196 0.25 -4.41 3.90
N LEU A 197 -0.89 -4.34 4.59
CA LEU A 197 -1.42 -3.10 5.14
C LEU A 197 -0.46 -2.48 6.14
N ASP A 198 0.16 -3.29 7.01
CA ASP A 198 1.14 -2.82 7.99
C ASP A 198 2.35 -2.17 7.31
N VAL A 199 2.94 -2.85 6.32
CA VAL A 199 4.09 -2.33 5.55
C VAL A 199 3.74 -1.07 4.76
N ILE A 200 2.56 -1.00 4.13
CA ILE A 200 2.11 0.20 3.38
C ILE A 200 1.81 1.37 4.33
N SER A 201 1.31 1.07 5.54
CA SER A 201 1.04 2.07 6.56
C SER A 201 2.29 2.58 7.29
N GLY A 202 3.45 1.95 7.04
CA GLY A 202 4.72 2.31 7.67
C GLY A 202 4.93 1.67 9.06
N GLY A 203 4.14 0.64 9.40
CA GLY A 203 4.35 -0.18 10.59
C GLY A 203 5.53 -1.13 10.40
N ASP A 204 6.25 -1.42 11.49
CA ASP A 204 7.29 -2.42 11.53
C ASP A 204 6.74 -3.78 11.99
N VAL A 205 6.96 -4.79 11.16
CA VAL A 205 6.37 -6.13 11.29
C VAL A 205 6.83 -6.88 12.57
N ASN A 206 7.77 -6.32 13.35
CA ASN A 206 8.33 -6.93 14.56
C ASN A 206 7.95 -6.24 15.88
N THR A 207 7.05 -5.26 15.87
CA THR A 207 6.58 -4.70 17.14
C THR A 207 5.42 -5.52 17.66
N GLU A 208 5.75 -6.54 18.46
CA GLU A 208 4.81 -7.12 19.43
C GLU A 208 4.05 -5.96 20.09
N PRO A 209 2.69 -5.99 20.20
CA PRO A 209 1.91 -4.81 20.54
C PRO A 209 2.42 -4.25 21.86
N GLN A 210 3.20 -3.17 21.76
CA GLN A 210 3.83 -2.47 22.86
C GLN A 210 2.81 -1.83 23.81
N MET A 211 1.51 -2.04 23.56
CA MET A 211 0.43 -1.62 24.42
C MET A 211 -0.61 -2.75 24.50
N LYS A 212 -0.55 -3.58 25.56
CA LYS A 212 -1.57 -4.62 25.79
C LYS A 212 -2.70 -4.04 26.64
N PRO A 213 -3.97 -4.14 26.23
CA PRO A 213 -5.09 -3.61 27.00
C PRO A 213 -5.27 -4.39 28.31
N VAL A 214 -5.56 -3.68 29.40
CA VAL A 214 -5.91 -4.31 30.68
C VAL A 214 -7.38 -4.71 30.63
N VAL A 215 -7.64 -6.00 30.67
CA VAL A 215 -8.99 -6.56 30.78
C VAL A 215 -9.19 -7.09 32.19
N CYS A 216 -10.29 -6.70 32.84
CA CYS A 216 -10.61 -7.22 34.16
C CYS A 216 -11.05 -8.69 34.08
N ASN A 217 -10.35 -9.61 34.74
CA ASN A 217 -10.70 -11.04 34.75
C ASN A 217 -12.07 -11.32 35.37
N LYS A 218 -12.55 -10.46 36.28
CA LYS A 218 -13.80 -10.70 37.02
C LYS A 218 -15.05 -10.20 36.30
N CYS A 219 -14.97 -9.07 35.58
CA CYS A 219 -16.12 -8.47 34.90
C CYS A 219 -15.99 -8.42 33.37
N GLN A 220 -14.85 -8.85 32.83
CA GLN A 220 -14.57 -8.97 31.38
C GLN A 220 -14.77 -7.68 30.57
N LYS A 221 -14.90 -6.53 31.24
CA LYS A 221 -15.03 -5.22 30.57
C LYS A 221 -13.66 -4.63 30.29
N HIS A 222 -13.51 -4.12 29.07
CA HIS A 222 -12.37 -3.32 28.64
C HIS A 222 -12.48 -1.93 29.28
N THR A 223 -11.47 -1.54 30.05
CA THR A 223 -11.50 -0.31 30.86
C THR A 223 -10.71 0.84 30.23
N GLY A 224 -10.18 0.64 29.01
CA GLY A 224 -9.47 1.67 28.26
C GLY A 224 -8.05 1.97 28.76
N SER A 225 -7.55 1.21 29.74
CA SER A 225 -6.16 1.28 30.22
C SER A 225 -5.27 0.29 29.48
N TYR A 226 -4.02 0.67 29.23
CA TYR A 226 -3.04 -0.16 28.51
C TYR A 226 -1.78 -0.36 29.36
N THR A 227 -1.17 -1.53 29.26
CA THR A 227 0.15 -1.85 29.82
C THR A 227 1.23 -1.45 28.83
N VAL A 228 2.27 -0.78 29.32
CA VAL A 228 3.46 -0.42 28.55
C VAL A 228 4.63 -1.28 29.05
N PRO A 229 5.51 -1.84 28.20
CA PRO A 229 6.58 -2.71 28.63
C PRO A 229 7.58 -1.91 29.47
N GLY A 230 7.95 -2.44 30.64
CA GLY A 230 8.94 -1.84 31.53
C GLY A 230 8.39 -0.86 32.57
N LEU A 231 7.08 -0.61 32.61
CA LEU A 231 6.44 0.22 33.64
C LEU A 231 5.47 -0.61 34.49
N PRO A 232 5.65 -0.69 35.83
CA PRO A 232 4.73 -1.40 36.70
C PRO A 232 3.37 -0.67 36.72
N LEU A 233 2.30 -1.39 36.40
CA LEU A 233 0.94 -0.88 36.40
C LEU A 233 0.13 -1.56 37.51
N GLN A 234 -0.24 -0.77 38.51
CA GLN A 234 -1.25 -1.17 39.49
C GLN A 234 -2.61 -0.59 39.09
N TYR A 235 -3.53 -1.47 38.71
CA TYR A 235 -4.86 -1.08 38.26
C TYR A 235 -5.94 -1.65 39.17
N VAL A 236 -6.95 -0.84 39.51
CA VAL A 236 -8.13 -1.27 40.28
C VAL A 236 -9.38 -1.03 39.44
N CYS A 237 -10.13 -2.10 39.17
CA CYS A 237 -11.35 -2.02 38.37
C CYS A 237 -12.46 -1.25 39.13
N PRO A 238 -13.06 -0.19 38.55
CA PRO A 238 -14.08 0.62 39.21
C PRO A 238 -15.42 -0.09 39.38
N LEU A 239 -15.65 -1.21 38.67
CA LEU A 239 -16.92 -1.92 38.70
C LEU A 239 -16.96 -3.07 39.71
N CYS A 240 -15.82 -3.68 40.01
CA CYS A 240 -15.76 -4.88 40.85
C CYS A 240 -14.57 -4.92 41.81
N ASN A 241 -13.81 -3.82 41.91
CA ASN A 241 -12.63 -3.69 42.77
C ASN A 241 -11.53 -4.75 42.57
N TRP A 242 -11.49 -5.39 41.39
CA TRP A 242 -10.41 -6.34 41.07
C TRP A 242 -9.10 -5.58 40.87
N ARG A 243 -8.00 -6.13 41.40
CA ARG A 243 -6.67 -5.54 41.36
C ARG A 243 -5.81 -6.29 40.34
N PHE A 244 -5.22 -5.56 39.42
CA PHE A 244 -4.19 -6.05 38.49
C PHE A 244 -2.84 -5.47 38.90
N ASN A 245 -1.81 -6.30 38.91
CA ASN A 245 -0.43 -5.89 39.11
C ASN A 245 0.44 -6.56 38.04
N SER A 246 1.08 -5.76 37.19
CA SER A 246 1.91 -6.27 36.09
C SER A 246 3.18 -7.01 36.56
N ASP A 247 3.62 -6.79 37.81
CA ASP A 247 4.85 -7.39 38.33
C ASP A 247 4.74 -8.90 38.59
N GLU A 248 3.53 -9.44 38.76
CA GLU A 248 3.33 -10.87 39.07
C GLU A 248 3.27 -11.77 37.83
N ASP A 249 2.94 -11.22 36.66
CA ASP A 249 2.68 -11.98 35.41
C ASP A 249 3.95 -12.29 34.60
N THR A 250 5.14 -11.89 35.10
CA THR A 250 6.44 -12.14 34.42
C THR A 250 7.09 -13.46 34.85
N ARG A 251 6.40 -14.33 35.59
CA ARG A 251 6.87 -15.70 35.89
C ARG A 251 6.25 -16.68 34.89
N PRO A 252 7.03 -17.35 34.01
CA PRO A 252 6.48 -18.34 33.10
C PRO A 252 5.94 -19.54 33.91
N GLU A 253 4.61 -19.67 34.00
CA GLU A 253 3.95 -20.88 34.49
C GLU A 253 4.23 -22.04 33.52
N THR A 254 5.30 -22.78 33.81
CA THR A 254 5.42 -24.18 33.41
C THR A 254 4.40 -24.93 34.25
N ARG A 255 3.23 -25.23 33.69
CA ARG A 255 2.25 -26.09 34.35
C ARG A 255 1.99 -27.34 33.52
N GLU A 256 2.62 -28.39 34.01
CA GLU A 256 2.48 -29.79 33.65
C GLU A 256 1.01 -30.19 33.58
N LYS A 257 0.69 -30.96 32.53
CA LYS A 257 -0.58 -31.67 32.39
C LYS A 257 -0.63 -32.75 33.48
N MET A 258 -1.55 -32.62 34.43
CA MET A 258 -1.96 -33.70 35.31
C MET A 258 -3.40 -34.06 34.98
N GLY A 259 -3.57 -35.23 34.38
CA GLY A 259 -4.83 -35.91 34.16
C GLY A 259 -4.49 -37.36 33.89
N GLU A 260 -4.66 -38.21 34.89
CA GLU A 260 -5.38 -39.49 34.81
C GLU A 260 -5.20 -40.23 36.15
N GLU A 261 -6.31 -40.46 36.85
CA GLU A 261 -6.38 -41.29 38.06
C GLU A 261 -7.07 -42.61 37.68
N ASN A 262 -6.35 -43.74 37.68
CA ASN A 262 -6.81 -45.06 38.16
C ASN A 262 -5.66 -46.10 38.15
N PRO A 263 -5.75 -47.25 38.86
CA PRO A 263 -4.71 -47.66 39.79
C PRO A 263 -4.06 -48.98 39.39
N ALA A 264 -3.07 -49.35 40.20
CA ALA A 264 -2.58 -50.71 40.40
C ALA A 264 -1.92 -51.40 39.20
N VAL A 265 -0.62 -51.64 39.33
CA VAL A 265 -0.03 -52.98 39.48
C VAL A 265 1.49 -52.79 39.48
N LEU A 266 2.12 -53.02 40.64
CA LEU A 266 3.53 -53.43 40.71
C LEU A 266 3.57 -54.94 40.40
N PRO A 267 4.64 -55.45 39.76
CA PRO A 267 5.78 -55.81 40.59
C PRO A 267 7.15 -55.59 39.95
N ALA A 268 8.02 -55.02 40.77
CA ALA A 268 9.26 -55.62 41.28
C ALA A 268 10.39 -56.05 40.32
N SER A 269 11.54 -55.44 40.62
CA SER A 269 12.83 -56.10 40.94
C SER A 269 13.84 -56.30 39.78
N PRO A 270 15.14 -56.53 40.10
CA PRO A 270 16.11 -55.54 40.59
C PRO A 270 17.47 -55.68 39.85
N LYS A 271 18.46 -54.85 40.20
CA LYS A 271 19.91 -55.15 40.26
C LYS A 271 20.61 -53.90 40.79
N ASP A 272 21.11 -53.89 42.03
CA ASP A 272 22.46 -54.35 42.42
C ASP A 272 23.56 -53.68 41.59
N LYS A 273 24.65 -53.09 42.09
CA LYS A 273 25.21 -52.76 43.42
C LYS A 273 26.54 -52.04 43.06
N VAL A 274 27.36 -51.72 44.06
CA VAL A 274 28.77 -51.25 43.99
C VAL A 274 28.88 -49.72 44.06
N ARG A 275 29.05 -49.09 45.24
CA ARG A 275 30.15 -49.09 46.25
C ARG A 275 31.20 -48.02 45.92
N ILE A 276 31.60 -47.31 46.98
CA ILE A 276 32.93 -46.75 47.34
C ILE A 276 32.72 -45.32 47.90
N THR A 277 32.49 -45.17 49.23
CA THR A 277 33.44 -44.98 50.37
C THR A 277 33.59 -43.48 50.72
N THR A 278 33.14 -43.08 51.92
CA THR A 278 33.96 -42.67 53.11
C THR A 278 34.48 -41.23 53.00
N GLU A 279 34.67 -40.41 54.04
CA GLU A 279 34.73 -40.57 55.50
C GLU A 279 34.63 -39.15 56.14
N GLU A 280 34.23 -39.13 57.42
CA GLU A 280 34.57 -38.18 58.52
C GLU A 280 34.28 -36.67 58.34
N SER A 281 33.50 -36.04 59.23
CA SER A 281 33.67 -35.98 60.69
C SER A 281 32.37 -35.59 61.41
#